data_AF-A0A7S3P172-F1
#
_entry.id   AF-A0A7S3P172-F1
#
_cell.length_a   1.000
_cell.length_b   1.000
_cell.length_c   1.000
_cell.angle_alpha   90.00
_cell.angle_beta   90.00
_cell.angle_gamma   90.00
#
_symmetry.space_group_name_H-M   'P 1'
#
loop_
_entity.id
_entity.type
_entity.pdbx_description
1 polymer ?
#
loop_
_entity_poly.entity_id
_entity_poly.type
_entity_poly.pdbx_seq_one_letter_code
_entity_poly.pdbx_strand_id
1 'polypeptide(L)'
;NIQRHFAKMFAGIASLKSPDGNELQGMFSREGEYVHFKQSIQLSDDPTIYRRLARVEGMMQSCLAHELQKAVESIKTIDSSNREVFLEWIDKYPAQIVLTAMQISWAQRIEDGLRKTTKHLEATEENIGHFLVILAEGVLGELPNDIRRKYEQLITDLVHQRDTSRQLAEAGTSSVEDFDWLYHMRYYWNANQEDPLKKVEILMANAVFNYGFEYLGVGDKL
;
A
#
# COMPACT_ATOMS: atom_id res chain seq x y z
N ASN A 1 -6.77 6.52 31.28
CA ASN A 1 -7.49 6.31 30.00
C ASN A 1 -6.47 6.36 28.86
N ILE A 2 -5.84 5.21 28.55
CA ILE A 2 -4.65 5.10 27.67
C ILE A 2 -4.99 5.40 26.19
N GLN A 3 -6.24 5.16 25.79
CA GLN A 3 -6.72 5.39 24.42
C GLN A 3 -6.38 6.79 23.89
N ARG A 4 -6.39 7.81 24.76
CA ARG A 4 -6.07 9.21 24.42
C ARG A 4 -4.63 9.47 24.01
N HIS A 5 -3.71 8.53 24.28
CA HIS A 5 -2.28 8.71 24.03
C HIS A 5 -1.77 7.94 22.80
N PHE A 6 -2.56 7.02 22.22
CA PHE A 6 -2.14 6.22 21.06
C PHE A 6 -1.79 7.09 19.84
N ALA A 7 -2.55 8.16 19.60
CA ALA A 7 -2.27 9.12 18.53
C ALA A 7 -0.93 9.87 18.67
N LYS A 8 -0.25 9.76 19.83
CA LYS A 8 1.10 10.31 20.05
C LYS A 8 2.21 9.28 19.90
N MET A 9 1.86 7.99 19.82
CA MET A 9 2.81 6.88 19.80
C MET A 9 2.91 6.21 18.43
N PHE A 10 1.83 6.27 17.65
CA PHE A 10 1.74 5.68 16.31
C PHE A 10 1.53 6.77 15.28
N ALA A 11 2.06 6.58 14.08
CA ALA A 11 1.99 7.59 13.04
C ALA A 11 0.56 7.79 12.53
N GLY A 12 -0.11 6.71 12.15
CA GLY A 12 -1.44 6.73 11.54
C GLY A 12 -2.60 6.31 12.43
N ILE A 13 -2.35 5.68 13.60
CA ILE A 13 -3.45 5.29 14.51
C ILE A 13 -3.95 6.52 15.27
N ALA A 14 -5.12 7.03 14.87
CA ALA A 14 -5.82 8.09 15.57
C ALA A 14 -6.58 7.57 16.79
N SER A 15 -7.25 6.42 16.65
CA SER A 15 -7.97 5.76 17.73
C SER A 15 -8.07 4.25 17.50
N LEU A 16 -8.42 3.52 18.57
CA LEU A 16 -8.65 2.07 18.51
C LEU A 16 -10.13 1.79 18.71
N LYS A 17 -10.68 0.85 17.94
CA LYS A 17 -12.05 0.38 18.12
C LYS A 17 -12.11 -0.52 19.35
N SER A 18 -12.87 -0.10 20.37
CA SER A 18 -13.07 -0.88 21.58
C SER A 18 -14.49 -0.68 22.12
N PRO A 19 -15.43 -1.60 21.83
CA PRO A 19 -16.84 -1.44 22.22
C PRO A 19 -17.06 -1.38 23.74
N ASP A 20 -16.28 -2.13 24.51
CA ASP A 20 -16.39 -2.28 25.97
C ASP A 20 -15.22 -1.63 26.74
N GLY A 21 -14.25 -1.06 26.03
CA GLY A 21 -13.02 -0.49 26.59
C GLY A 21 -11.97 -1.51 27.01
N ASN A 22 -12.21 -2.81 26.85
CA ASN A 22 -11.28 -3.90 27.18
C ASN A 22 -10.83 -4.67 25.94
N GLU A 23 -11.72 -4.93 24.99
CA GLU A 23 -11.42 -5.61 23.75
C GLU A 23 -11.07 -4.59 22.65
N LEU A 24 -9.90 -4.72 22.03
CA LEU A 24 -9.51 -3.94 20.85
C LEU A 24 -9.79 -4.75 19.58
N GLN A 25 -10.58 -4.19 18.67
CA GLN A 25 -11.04 -4.88 17.45
C GLN A 25 -10.41 -4.32 16.16
N GLY A 26 -9.72 -3.18 16.23
CA GLY A 26 -9.14 -2.54 15.06
C GLY A 26 -8.64 -1.14 15.35
N MET A 27 -8.15 -0.49 14.31
CA MET A 27 -7.57 0.85 14.35
C MET A 27 -8.22 1.77 13.34
N PHE A 28 -8.35 3.05 13.70
CA PHE A 28 -8.85 4.11 12.83
C PHE A 28 -7.74 5.11 12.51
N SER A 29 -7.68 5.59 11.27
CA SER A 29 -6.92 6.77 10.90
C SER A 29 -7.64 8.06 11.29
N ARG A 30 -6.98 9.21 11.09
CA ARG A 30 -7.57 10.53 11.30
C ARG A 30 -8.65 10.85 10.28
N GLU A 31 -8.52 10.29 9.09
CA GLU A 31 -9.42 10.47 7.95
C GLU A 31 -10.70 9.64 8.05
N GLY A 32 -10.72 8.65 8.94
CA GLY A 32 -11.85 7.75 9.15
C GLY A 32 -11.63 6.34 8.59
N GLU A 33 -10.49 6.08 7.94
CA GLU A 33 -10.18 4.74 7.47
C GLU A 33 -10.10 3.76 8.65
N TYR A 34 -10.73 2.60 8.50
CA TYR A 34 -10.77 1.57 9.52
C TYR A 34 -10.05 0.30 9.05
N VAL A 35 -9.14 -0.21 9.89
CA VAL A 35 -8.49 -1.51 9.68
C VAL A 35 -8.88 -2.44 10.82
N HIS A 36 -9.58 -3.51 10.49
CA HIS A 36 -9.96 -4.54 11.45
C HIS A 36 -8.74 -5.40 11.82
N PHE A 37 -8.59 -5.70 13.11
CA PHE A 37 -7.60 -6.68 13.54
C PHE A 37 -8.09 -8.08 13.27
N LYS A 38 -7.20 -8.95 12.77
CA LYS A 38 -7.49 -10.37 12.54
C LYS A 38 -7.93 -11.09 13.81
N GLN A 39 -7.37 -10.68 14.95
CA GLN A 39 -7.70 -11.20 16.26
C GLN A 39 -7.85 -10.02 17.20
N SER A 40 -8.88 -10.05 18.04
CA SER A 40 -9.05 -9.02 19.04
C SER A 40 -7.99 -9.11 20.13
N ILE A 41 -7.62 -7.95 20.69
CA ILE A 41 -6.64 -7.86 21.77
C ILE A 41 -7.39 -7.55 23.05
N GLN A 42 -7.31 -8.43 24.03
CA GLN A 42 -7.88 -8.20 25.36
C GLN A 42 -6.87 -7.44 26.23
N LEU A 43 -7.20 -6.21 26.61
CA LEU A 43 -6.32 -5.38 27.43
C LEU A 43 -6.13 -5.96 28.84
N SER A 44 -7.11 -6.72 29.34
CA SER A 44 -7.04 -7.44 30.61
C SER A 44 -5.96 -8.52 30.66
N ASP A 45 -5.53 -9.05 29.51
CA ASP A 45 -4.58 -10.17 29.45
C ASP A 45 -3.18 -9.78 29.96
N ASP A 46 -2.81 -8.51 29.84
CA ASP A 46 -1.53 -7.99 30.33
C ASP A 46 -1.77 -6.84 31.30
N PRO A 47 -1.26 -6.89 32.53
CA PRO A 47 -1.39 -5.76 33.46
C PRO A 47 -0.49 -4.58 33.08
N THR A 48 0.51 -4.79 32.22
CA THR A 48 1.58 -3.82 31.97
C THR A 48 1.39 -3.07 30.66
N ILE A 49 1.48 -1.74 30.72
CA ILE A 49 1.21 -0.85 29.58
C ILE A 49 2.10 -1.11 28.36
N TYR A 50 3.41 -1.24 28.53
CA TYR A 50 4.32 -1.43 27.39
C TYR A 50 4.05 -2.73 26.64
N ARG A 51 3.61 -3.79 27.35
CA ARG A 51 3.26 -5.08 26.74
C ARG A 51 1.99 -4.98 25.89
N ARG A 52 0.99 -4.22 26.37
CA ARG A 52 -0.22 -3.92 25.60
C ARG A 52 0.12 -3.16 24.31
N LEU A 53 1.01 -2.17 24.40
CA LEU A 53 1.46 -1.40 23.22
C LEU A 53 2.20 -2.28 22.21
N ALA A 54 3.15 -3.10 22.68
CA ALA A 54 3.86 -4.05 21.83
C ALA A 54 2.91 -5.06 21.16
N ARG A 55 1.85 -5.49 21.86
CA ARG A 55 0.80 -6.34 21.28
C ARG A 55 -0.01 -5.62 20.19
N VAL A 56 -0.36 -4.35 20.40
CA VAL A 56 -1.04 -3.54 19.39
C VAL A 56 -0.15 -3.35 18.16
N GLU A 57 1.13 -3.02 18.36
CA GLU A 57 2.11 -2.88 17.28
C GLU A 57 2.26 -4.18 16.48
N GLY A 58 2.49 -5.31 17.16
CA GLY A 58 2.60 -6.60 16.50
C GLY A 58 1.32 -7.02 15.75
N MET A 59 0.15 -6.71 16.31
CA MET A 59 -1.14 -6.96 15.64
C MET A 59 -1.31 -6.08 14.40
N MET A 60 -1.00 -4.78 14.50
CA MET A 60 -1.03 -3.84 13.39
C MET A 60 -0.15 -4.34 12.24
N GLN A 61 1.12 -4.66 12.52
CA GLN A 61 2.06 -5.16 11.51
C GLN A 61 1.58 -6.45 10.87
N SER A 62 1.11 -7.42 11.67
CA SER A 62 0.58 -8.70 11.18
C SER A 62 -0.67 -8.56 10.33
N CYS A 63 -1.55 -7.60 10.66
CA CYS A 63 -2.74 -7.31 9.88
C CYS A 63 -2.38 -6.68 8.54
N LEU A 64 -1.52 -5.65 8.54
CA LEU A 64 -1.10 -4.98 7.31
C LEU A 64 -0.32 -5.92 6.38
N ALA A 65 0.59 -6.74 6.90
CA ALA A 65 1.34 -7.71 6.11
C ALA A 65 0.44 -8.72 5.39
N HIS A 66 -0.65 -9.13 6.05
CA HIS A 66 -1.62 -10.05 5.46
C HIS A 66 -2.54 -9.42 4.45
N GLU A 67 -3.05 -8.22 4.74
CA GLU A 67 -3.85 -7.50 3.76
C GLU A 67 -3.00 -7.16 2.52
N LEU A 68 -1.71 -6.85 2.70
CA LEU A 68 -0.79 -6.68 1.58
C LEU A 68 -0.59 -7.96 0.78
N GLN A 69 -0.40 -9.11 1.45
CA GLN A 69 -0.30 -10.39 0.75
C GLN A 69 -1.52 -10.64 -0.15
N LYS A 70 -2.73 -10.50 0.41
CA LYS A 70 -3.97 -10.66 -0.35
C LYS A 70 -4.07 -9.67 -1.51
N ALA A 71 -3.72 -8.40 -1.25
CA ALA A 71 -3.76 -7.35 -2.26
C ALA A 71 -2.81 -7.66 -3.43
N VAL A 72 -1.56 -8.03 -3.14
CA VAL A 72 -0.54 -8.44 -4.14
C VAL A 72 -0.95 -9.68 -4.93
N GLU A 73 -1.64 -10.64 -4.31
CA GLU A 73 -2.17 -11.80 -5.03
C GLU A 73 -3.34 -11.41 -5.95
N SER A 74 -4.29 -10.63 -5.44
CA SER A 74 -5.50 -10.23 -6.17
C SER A 74 -5.25 -9.22 -7.29
N ILE A 75 -4.29 -8.29 -7.16
CA ILE A 75 -4.01 -7.27 -8.19
C ILE A 75 -3.56 -7.90 -9.52
N LYS A 76 -3.01 -9.11 -9.49
CA LYS A 76 -2.59 -9.86 -10.68
C LYS A 76 -3.75 -10.19 -11.63
N THR A 77 -4.97 -10.27 -11.10
CA THR A 77 -6.18 -10.57 -11.88
C THR A 77 -7.00 -9.32 -12.20
N ILE A 78 -6.58 -8.14 -11.73
CA ILE A 78 -7.27 -6.89 -12.01
C ILE A 78 -6.77 -6.34 -13.33
N ASP A 79 -7.72 -6.05 -14.21
CA ASP A 79 -7.48 -5.45 -15.53
C ASP A 79 -8.17 -4.08 -15.58
N SER A 80 -7.49 -3.12 -16.20
CA SER A 80 -8.02 -1.80 -16.52
C SER A 80 -9.29 -1.84 -17.40
N SER A 81 -9.57 -2.96 -18.07
CA SER A 81 -10.80 -3.17 -18.84
C SER A 81 -12.07 -3.31 -17.98
N ASN A 82 -11.96 -3.62 -16.69
CA ASN A 82 -13.09 -3.78 -15.78
C ASN A 82 -13.02 -2.77 -14.63
N ARG A 83 -13.64 -1.61 -14.87
CA ARG A 83 -13.68 -0.48 -13.94
C ARG A 83 -14.22 -0.88 -12.57
N GLU A 84 -15.38 -1.53 -12.54
CA GLU A 84 -16.08 -1.84 -11.29
C GLU A 84 -15.23 -2.73 -10.39
N VAL A 85 -14.59 -3.75 -10.97
CA VAL A 85 -13.69 -4.65 -10.26
C VAL A 85 -12.46 -3.91 -9.71
N PHE A 86 -11.92 -2.94 -10.43
CA PHE A 86 -10.79 -2.13 -9.93
C PHE A 86 -11.20 -1.23 -8.76
N LEU A 87 -12.35 -0.56 -8.84
CA LEU A 87 -12.85 0.29 -7.75
C LEU A 87 -13.20 -0.52 -6.51
N GLU A 88 -13.88 -1.66 -6.68
CA GLU A 88 -14.16 -2.61 -5.59
C GLU A 88 -12.87 -3.11 -4.93
N TRP A 89 -11.82 -3.35 -5.72
CA TRP A 89 -10.51 -3.74 -5.19
C TRP A 89 -9.86 -2.63 -4.35
N ILE A 90 -9.95 -1.37 -4.77
CA ILE A 90 -9.43 -0.22 -4.01
C ILE A 90 -10.19 -0.05 -2.69
N ASP A 91 -11.51 -0.21 -2.71
CA ASP A 91 -12.35 -0.04 -1.52
C ASP A 91 -12.14 -1.17 -0.50
N LYS A 92 -11.81 -2.38 -0.98
CA LYS A 92 -11.59 -3.56 -0.14
C LYS A 92 -10.39 -3.43 0.80
N TYR A 93 -9.34 -2.72 0.39
CA TYR A 93 -8.08 -2.66 1.15
C TYR A 93 -7.79 -1.25 1.70
N PRO A 94 -7.04 -1.13 2.80
CA PRO A 94 -6.58 0.16 3.30
C PRO A 94 -5.73 0.90 2.25
N ALA A 95 -5.74 2.23 2.26
CA ALA A 95 -5.05 3.09 1.29
C ALA A 95 -3.57 2.72 1.17
N GLN A 96 -2.88 2.61 2.31
CA GLN A 96 -1.48 2.20 2.37
C GLN A 96 -1.23 0.85 1.68
N ILE A 97 -2.14 -0.10 1.82
CA ILE A 97 -2.05 -1.44 1.22
C ILE A 97 -2.24 -1.37 -0.29
N VAL A 98 -3.26 -0.64 -0.74
CA VAL A 98 -3.54 -0.40 -2.17
C VAL A 98 -2.32 0.21 -2.86
N LEU A 99 -1.78 1.30 -2.30
CA LEU A 99 -0.63 2.02 -2.85
C LEU A 99 0.60 1.10 -2.94
N THR A 100 0.88 0.35 -1.86
CA THR A 100 2.04 -0.55 -1.81
C THR A 100 1.90 -1.70 -2.81
N ALA A 101 0.71 -2.30 -2.92
CA ALA A 101 0.46 -3.37 -3.89
C ALA A 101 0.57 -2.88 -5.35
N MET A 102 0.09 -1.67 -5.63
CA MET A 102 0.23 -1.04 -6.95
C MET A 102 1.70 -0.77 -7.28
N GLN A 103 2.49 -0.26 -6.33
CA GLN A 103 3.93 -0.03 -6.51
C GLN A 103 4.72 -1.31 -6.78
N ILE A 104 4.40 -2.40 -6.06
CA ILE A 104 4.98 -3.73 -6.30
C ILE A 104 4.62 -4.23 -7.70
N SER A 105 3.34 -4.17 -8.06
CA SER A 105 2.84 -4.62 -9.37
C SER A 105 3.48 -3.85 -10.53
N TRP A 106 3.62 -2.53 -10.38
CA TRP A 106 4.28 -1.67 -11.35
C TRP A 106 5.75 -2.03 -11.53
N ALA A 107 6.52 -2.11 -10.43
CA ALA A 107 7.94 -2.44 -10.50
C ALA A 107 8.17 -3.81 -11.17
N GLN A 108 7.33 -4.80 -10.85
CA GLN A 108 7.37 -6.11 -11.49
C GLN A 108 7.11 -6.03 -13.01
N ARG A 109 6.10 -5.24 -13.44
CA ARG A 109 5.78 -5.05 -14.87
C ARG A 109 6.90 -4.37 -15.64
N ILE A 110 7.55 -3.37 -15.06
CA ILE A 110 8.71 -2.71 -15.66
C ILE A 110 9.85 -3.71 -15.86
N GLU A 111 10.21 -4.47 -14.82
CA GLU A 111 11.30 -5.45 -14.95
C GLU A 111 10.98 -6.60 -15.90
N ASP A 112 9.75 -7.09 -15.90
CA ASP A 112 9.29 -8.09 -16.87
C ASP A 112 9.39 -7.55 -18.30
N GLY A 113 9.12 -6.26 -18.50
CA GLY A 113 9.29 -5.57 -19.77
C GLY A 113 10.75 -5.48 -20.19
N LEU A 114 11.63 -4.99 -19.29
CA LEU A 114 13.07 -4.88 -19.53
C LEU A 114 13.72 -6.24 -19.86
N ARG A 115 13.25 -7.34 -19.25
CA ARG A 115 13.77 -8.70 -19.53
C ARG A 115 13.31 -9.29 -20.88
N LYS A 116 12.21 -8.80 -21.46
CA LYS A 116 11.63 -9.33 -22.70
C LYS A 116 11.94 -8.43 -23.88
N THR A 117 11.35 -7.22 -23.92
CA THR A 117 11.47 -6.23 -25.00
C THR A 117 11.05 -4.85 -24.49
N THR A 118 11.65 -3.78 -25.00
CA THR A 118 11.31 -2.39 -24.62
C THR A 118 9.85 -2.02 -24.89
N LYS A 119 9.20 -2.63 -25.90
CA LYS A 119 7.76 -2.41 -26.23
C LYS A 119 6.77 -2.66 -25.07
N HIS A 120 7.23 -3.31 -24.01
CA HIS A 120 6.42 -3.57 -22.81
C HIS A 120 6.34 -2.36 -21.87
N LEU A 121 7.25 -1.39 -21.98
CA LEU A 121 7.22 -0.18 -21.17
C LEU A 121 6.08 0.75 -21.61
N GLU A 122 5.86 0.91 -22.91
CA GLU A 122 4.72 1.66 -23.46
C GLU A 122 3.39 1.00 -23.11
N ALA A 123 3.31 -0.33 -23.14
CA ALA A 123 2.11 -1.06 -22.69
C ALA A 123 1.84 -0.88 -21.18
N THR A 124 2.90 -0.75 -20.37
CA THR A 124 2.78 -0.45 -18.94
C THR A 124 2.29 0.98 -18.73
N GLU A 125 2.85 1.94 -19.47
CA GLU A 125 2.39 3.34 -19.49
C GLU A 125 0.90 3.45 -19.84
N GLU A 126 0.47 2.82 -20.93
CA GLU A 126 -0.92 2.84 -21.41
C GLU A 126 -1.88 2.27 -20.37
N ASN A 127 -1.53 1.12 -19.78
CA ASN A 127 -2.35 0.48 -18.73
C ASN A 127 -2.49 1.37 -17.49
N ILE A 128 -1.43 2.07 -17.06
CA ILE A 128 -1.52 3.03 -15.96
C ILE A 128 -2.41 4.22 -16.36
N GLY A 129 -2.33 4.67 -17.61
CA GLY A 129 -3.20 5.68 -18.19
C GLY A 129 -4.69 5.33 -18.05
N HIS A 130 -5.06 4.07 -18.32
CA HIS A 130 -6.45 3.62 -18.13
C HIS A 130 -6.90 3.64 -16.66
N PHE A 131 -6.05 3.20 -15.72
CA PHE A 131 -6.38 3.30 -14.30
C PHE A 131 -6.55 4.76 -13.84
N LEU A 132 -5.73 5.68 -14.35
CA LEU A 132 -5.87 7.11 -14.07
C LEU A 132 -7.21 7.67 -14.55
N VAL A 133 -7.68 7.27 -15.74
CA VAL A 133 -9.01 7.67 -16.24
C VAL A 133 -10.12 7.17 -15.32
N ILE A 134 -10.07 5.89 -14.92
CA ILE A 134 -11.06 5.31 -13.99
C ILE A 134 -11.11 6.09 -12.67
N LEU A 135 -9.96 6.41 -12.09
CA LEU A 135 -9.88 7.16 -10.84
C LEU A 135 -10.33 8.61 -10.98
N ALA A 136 -9.94 9.28 -12.07
CA ALA A 136 -10.34 10.64 -12.37
C ALA A 136 -11.87 10.76 -12.48
N GLU A 137 -12.53 9.78 -13.09
CA GLU A 137 -13.99 9.72 -13.13
C GLU A 137 -14.59 9.35 -11.77
N GLY A 138 -13.93 8.51 -10.99
CA GLY A 138 -14.34 8.13 -9.63
C GLY A 138 -14.38 9.32 -8.66
N VAL A 139 -13.41 10.22 -8.71
CA VAL A 139 -13.34 11.38 -7.81
C VAL A 139 -14.40 12.47 -8.10
N LEU A 140 -15.05 12.45 -9.27
CA LEU A 140 -16.10 13.42 -9.61
C LEU A 140 -17.40 13.21 -8.83
N GLY A 141 -17.60 12.02 -8.26
CA GLY A 141 -18.77 11.71 -7.44
C GLY A 141 -18.70 12.23 -6.00
N GLU A 142 -19.80 12.09 -5.27
CA GLU A 142 -19.79 12.23 -3.81
C GLU A 142 -19.12 11.01 -3.18
N LEU A 143 -18.05 11.25 -2.42
CA LEU A 143 -17.24 10.23 -1.76
C LEU A 143 -17.01 10.62 -0.30
N PRO A 144 -16.95 9.64 0.62
CA PRO A 144 -16.41 9.85 1.96
C PRO A 144 -14.98 10.43 1.90
N ASN A 145 -14.60 11.17 2.95
CA ASN A 145 -13.32 11.89 2.98
C ASN A 145 -12.10 10.96 2.87
N ASP A 146 -12.11 9.83 3.56
CA ASP A 146 -11.06 8.80 3.49
C ASP A 146 -10.93 8.19 2.10
N ILE A 147 -12.06 7.90 1.44
CA ILE A 147 -12.07 7.35 0.08
C ILE A 147 -11.58 8.38 -0.94
N ARG A 148 -12.04 9.63 -0.84
CA ARG A 148 -11.56 10.72 -1.71
C ARG A 148 -10.04 10.89 -1.62
N ARG A 149 -9.50 10.97 -0.39
CA ARG A 149 -8.05 11.11 -0.18
C ARG A 149 -7.28 9.88 -0.66
N LYS A 150 -7.84 8.67 -0.51
CA LYS A 150 -7.26 7.43 -1.07
C LYS A 150 -7.13 7.52 -2.59
N TYR A 151 -8.17 8.00 -3.29
CA TYR A 151 -8.12 8.16 -4.74
C TYR A 151 -7.10 9.24 -5.16
N GLU A 152 -7.06 10.38 -4.47
CA GLU A 152 -6.10 11.45 -4.74
C GLU A 152 -4.63 10.98 -4.59
N GLN A 153 -4.34 10.20 -3.54
CA GLN A 153 -3.01 9.60 -3.35
C GLN A 153 -2.66 8.60 -4.45
N LEU A 154 -3.62 7.75 -4.84
CA LEU A 154 -3.41 6.77 -5.88
C LEU A 154 -3.21 7.43 -7.26
N ILE A 155 -3.95 8.49 -7.56
CA ILE A 155 -3.73 9.31 -8.76
C ILE A 155 -2.32 9.88 -8.77
N THR A 156 -1.87 10.45 -7.65
CA THR A 156 -0.52 11.03 -7.52
C THR A 156 0.57 10.00 -7.81
N ASP A 157 0.47 8.81 -7.22
CA ASP A 157 1.42 7.71 -7.46
C ASP A 157 1.38 7.21 -8.90
N LEU A 158 0.18 7.03 -9.47
CA LEU A 158 0.04 6.51 -10.83
C LEU A 158 0.54 7.51 -11.88
N VAL A 159 0.40 8.81 -11.64
CA VAL A 159 1.05 9.84 -12.49
C VAL A 159 2.56 9.66 -12.46
N HIS A 160 3.17 9.51 -11.28
CA HIS A 160 4.60 9.26 -11.16
C HIS A 160 5.03 7.96 -11.88
N GLN A 161 4.30 6.87 -11.69
CA GLN A 161 4.59 5.58 -12.33
C GLN A 161 4.47 5.66 -13.86
N ARG A 162 3.42 6.30 -14.39
CA ARG A 162 3.25 6.51 -15.83
C ARG A 162 4.39 7.33 -16.40
N ASP A 163 4.70 8.46 -15.78
CA ASP A 163 5.72 9.38 -16.28
C ASP A 163 7.11 8.74 -16.20
N THR A 164 7.40 7.94 -15.17
CA THR A 164 8.63 7.14 -15.08
C THR A 164 8.67 6.06 -16.17
N SER A 165 7.56 5.35 -16.40
CA SER A 165 7.48 4.32 -17.47
C SER A 165 7.78 4.92 -18.84
N ARG A 166 7.24 6.11 -19.13
CA ARG A 166 7.51 6.86 -20.34
C ARG A 166 8.98 7.26 -20.45
N GLN A 167 9.56 7.83 -19.39
CA GLN A 167 10.97 8.24 -19.36
C GLN A 167 11.91 7.07 -19.64
N LEU A 168 11.65 5.90 -19.06
CA LEU A 168 12.46 4.70 -19.29
C LEU A 168 12.38 4.23 -20.75
N ALA A 169 11.18 4.30 -21.36
CA ALA A 169 10.97 3.96 -22.76
C ALA A 169 11.69 4.95 -23.70
N GLU A 170 11.56 6.25 -23.46
CA GLU A 170 12.23 7.32 -24.22
C GLU A 170 13.76 7.26 -24.11
N ALA A 171 14.28 6.89 -22.93
CA ALA A 171 15.71 6.68 -22.71
C ALA A 171 16.26 5.41 -23.38
N GLY A 172 15.38 4.51 -23.85
CA GLY A 172 15.78 3.23 -24.42
C GLY A 172 16.35 2.26 -23.38
N THR A 173 15.90 2.36 -22.12
CA THR A 173 16.32 1.48 -21.02
C THR A 173 16.07 0.03 -21.41
N SER A 174 17.08 -0.82 -21.27
CA SER A 174 17.05 -2.19 -21.80
C SER A 174 17.45 -3.27 -20.80
N SER A 175 17.93 -2.86 -19.61
CA SER A 175 18.33 -3.75 -18.54
C SER A 175 17.71 -3.35 -17.21
N VAL A 176 17.41 -4.34 -16.38
CA VAL A 176 17.04 -4.12 -14.96
C VAL A 176 18.20 -3.58 -14.12
N GLU A 177 19.42 -3.62 -14.66
CA GLU A 177 20.63 -3.08 -14.05
C GLU A 177 20.94 -1.65 -14.52
N ASP A 178 20.19 -1.11 -15.48
CA ASP A 178 20.41 0.26 -15.98
C ASP A 178 20.11 1.28 -14.90
N PHE A 179 21.00 2.26 -14.74
CA PHE A 179 20.87 3.26 -13.67
C PHE A 179 19.60 4.10 -13.80
N ASP A 180 19.12 4.33 -15.02
CA ASP A 180 17.85 5.03 -15.26
C ASP A 180 16.69 4.33 -14.54
N TRP A 181 16.71 2.99 -14.42
CA TRP A 181 15.75 2.25 -13.59
C TRP A 181 16.16 2.23 -12.12
N LEU A 182 17.44 1.94 -11.82
CA LEU A 182 17.91 1.80 -10.44
C LEU A 182 17.76 3.09 -9.63
N TYR A 183 17.74 4.25 -10.28
CA TYR A 183 17.53 5.57 -9.67
C TYR A 183 16.19 5.67 -8.91
N HIS A 184 15.16 4.97 -9.39
CA HIS A 184 13.83 5.02 -8.79
C HIS A 184 13.71 4.09 -7.58
N MET A 185 12.75 4.44 -6.70
CA MET A 185 12.37 3.60 -5.56
C MET A 185 11.48 2.45 -6.03
N ARG A 186 11.91 1.22 -5.77
CA ARG A 186 11.33 -0.01 -6.31
C ARG A 186 10.94 -0.95 -5.17
N TYR A 187 9.75 -1.52 -5.26
CA TYR A 187 9.19 -2.38 -4.22
C TYR A 187 9.14 -3.81 -4.75
N TYR A 188 9.72 -4.74 -4.01
CA TYR A 188 9.84 -6.14 -4.40
C TYR A 188 9.09 -7.02 -3.43
N TRP A 189 8.32 -7.96 -3.99
CA TRP A 189 7.59 -8.96 -3.23
C TRP A 189 8.26 -10.32 -3.33
N ASN A 190 8.70 -10.86 -2.19
CA ASN A 190 9.27 -12.20 -2.10
C ASN A 190 8.26 -13.19 -1.50
N ALA A 191 7.57 -13.92 -2.38
CA ALA A 191 6.58 -14.92 -1.97
C ALA A 191 7.19 -16.08 -1.15
N ASN A 192 8.48 -16.40 -1.38
CA ASN A 192 9.19 -17.50 -0.73
C ASN A 192 9.72 -17.15 0.67
N GLN A 193 9.68 -15.87 1.05
CA GLN A 193 10.03 -15.47 2.41
C GLN A 193 8.99 -16.00 3.42
N GLU A 194 9.44 -16.68 4.48
CA GLU A 194 8.55 -17.24 5.50
C GLU A 194 8.01 -16.17 6.44
N ASP A 195 8.84 -15.19 6.82
CA ASP A 195 8.45 -14.07 7.68
C ASP A 195 7.61 -13.04 6.90
N PRO A 196 6.30 -12.88 7.19
CA PRO A 196 5.44 -11.94 6.47
C PRO A 196 5.94 -10.50 6.49
N LEU A 197 6.66 -10.10 7.55
CA LEU A 197 7.18 -8.74 7.71
C LEU A 197 8.42 -8.48 6.84
N LYS A 198 9.01 -9.52 6.26
CA LYS A 198 10.18 -9.43 5.37
C LYS A 198 9.84 -9.78 3.92
N LYS A 199 8.55 -9.96 3.59
CA LYS A 199 8.12 -10.25 2.22
C LYS A 199 8.27 -9.06 1.28
N VAL A 200 8.44 -7.84 1.82
CA VAL A 200 8.59 -6.61 1.02
C VAL A 200 9.92 -5.96 1.27
N GLU A 201 10.71 -5.86 0.21
CA GLU A 201 11.96 -5.09 0.18
C GLU A 201 11.79 -3.86 -0.71
N ILE A 202 12.30 -2.72 -0.24
CA ILE A 202 12.32 -1.45 -0.96
C ILE A 202 13.77 -1.17 -1.33
N LEU A 203 14.03 -1.00 -2.63
CA LEU A 203 15.35 -0.69 -3.14
C LEU A 203 15.36 0.69 -3.81
N MET A 204 16.47 1.41 -3.65
CA MET A 204 16.76 2.64 -4.37
C MET A 204 18.27 2.73 -4.57
N ALA A 205 18.72 2.84 -5.81
CA ALA A 205 20.11 2.61 -6.20
C ALA A 205 20.63 1.28 -5.61
N ASN A 206 21.58 1.36 -4.68
CA ASN A 206 22.18 0.22 -3.96
C ASN A 206 21.64 0.05 -2.53
N ALA A 207 20.75 0.92 -2.06
CA ALA A 207 20.18 0.83 -0.72
C ALA A 207 19.02 -0.17 -0.71
N VAL A 208 18.94 -0.96 0.37
CA VAL A 208 17.91 -1.98 0.60
C VAL A 208 17.26 -1.73 1.96
N PHE A 209 15.94 -1.67 1.99
CA PHE A 209 15.15 -1.49 3.20
C PHE A 209 14.04 -2.54 3.29
N ASN A 210 13.74 -3.01 4.50
CA ASN A 210 12.52 -3.80 4.73
C ASN A 210 11.34 -2.86 4.94
N TYR A 211 10.17 -3.20 4.41
CA TYR A 211 8.96 -2.44 4.68
C TYR A 211 8.54 -2.57 6.15
N GLY A 212 8.33 -1.45 6.84
CA GLY A 212 8.15 -1.44 8.30
C GLY A 212 6.76 -1.84 8.81
N PHE A 213 5.75 -1.86 7.94
CA PHE A 213 4.35 -2.13 8.30
C PHE A 213 3.81 -1.27 9.47
N GLU A 214 4.30 -0.03 9.60
CA GLU A 214 3.68 0.99 10.45
C GLU A 214 2.41 1.48 9.76
N TYR A 215 1.29 1.55 10.47
CA TYR A 215 0.05 2.07 9.91
C TYR A 215 0.15 3.59 9.77
N LEU A 216 0.00 4.09 8.54
CA LEU A 216 0.09 5.53 8.22
C LEU A 216 -1.30 6.18 8.03
N GLY A 217 -2.35 5.37 7.91
CA GLY A 217 -3.67 5.86 7.54
C GLY A 217 -3.70 6.42 6.11
N VAL A 218 -4.59 7.38 5.88
CA VAL A 218 -4.72 8.08 4.60
C VAL A 218 -3.99 9.43 4.71
N GLY A 219 -2.68 9.36 4.96
CA GLY A 219 -1.82 10.53 5.22
C GLY A 219 -1.40 11.28 3.96
N ASP A 220 -1.04 12.56 4.08
CA ASP A 220 -0.65 13.35 2.90
C ASP A 220 0.54 12.75 2.13
N LYS A 221 0.46 12.78 0.81
CA LYS A 221 1.60 12.56 -0.07
C LYS A 221 2.14 13.90 -0.56
N LEU A 222 3.47 13.98 -0.64
CA LEU A 222 4.21 15.13 -1.16
C LEU A 222 4.30 15.08 -2.68
#